data_AF-A0A328TT27-F1
#
_entry.id   AF-A0A328TT27-F1
#
_cell.length_a   1.000
_cell.length_b   1.000
_cell.length_c   1.000
_cell.angle_alpha   90.00
_cell.angle_beta   90.00
_cell.angle_gamma   90.00
#
_symmetry.space_group_name_H-M   'P 1'
#
loop_
_entity.id
_entity.type
_entity.pdbx_description
1 polymer ?
#
loop_
_entity_poly.entity_id
_entity_poly.type
_entity_poly.pdbx_seq_one_letter_code
_entity_poly.pdbx_strand_id
1 'polypeptide(L)' 'MAVIIVCAVNSDGRREIIGMGIGESEAKAFWLAFLLNLA' A
#
# COMPACT_ATOMS: atom_id res chain seq x y z
N MET A 1 -7.43 -11.97 7.01
CA MET A 1 -6.61 -10.82 7.51
C MET A 1 -5.22 -10.96 6.92
N ALA A 2 -4.69 -9.88 6.36
CA ALA A 2 -3.42 -9.87 5.65
C ALA A 2 -2.65 -8.57 5.94
N VAL A 3 -1.34 -8.60 5.66
CA VAL A 3 -0.46 -7.44 5.65
C VAL A 3 -0.20 -7.05 4.21
N ILE A 4 -0.43 -5.79 3.87
CA ILE A 4 -0.22 -5.22 2.55
C ILE A 4 0.95 -4.25 2.66
N ILE A 5 1.99 -4.47 1.85
CA ILE A 5 3.18 -3.62 1.78
C ILE A 5 3.16 -2.89 0.44
N VAL A 6 3.28 -1.57 0.47
CA VAL A 6 3.37 -0.74 -0.74
C VAL A 6 4.83 -0.45 -1.01
N CYS A 7 5.27 -0.83 -2.20
CA CYS A 7 6.60 -0.55 -2.71
C CYS A 7 6.48 0.35 -3.94
N ALA A 8 7.31 1.39 -4.00
CA ALA A 8 7.43 2.28 -5.14
C ALA A 8 8.86 2.30 -5.67
N VAL A 9 9.02 2.72 -6.92
CA VAL A 9 10.33 2.99 -7.52
C VAL A 9 10.47 4.50 -7.68
N ASN A 10 11.52 5.08 -7.10
CA ASN A 10 11.79 6.51 -7.23
C ASN A 10 12.48 6.84 -8.58
N SER A 11 12.72 8.13 -8.86
CA SER A 11 13.33 8.59 -10.12
C SER A 11 14.72 8.04 -10.38
N ASP A 12 15.43 7.60 -9.34
CA ASP A 12 16.76 7.02 -9.42
C ASP A 12 16.73 5.50 -9.65
N GLY A 13 15.54 4.92 -9.84
CA GLY A 13 15.35 3.49 -10.08
C GLY A 13 15.42 2.63 -8.82
N ARG A 14 15.44 3.23 -7.62
CA ARG A 14 15.51 2.50 -6.35
C ARG A 14 14.11 2.13 -5.85
N ARG A 15 13.96 0.88 -5.40
CA ARG A 15 12.74 0.38 -4.76
C ARG A 15 12.70 0.77 -3.29
N GLU A 16 11.59 1.31 -2.84
CA GLU A 16 11.40 1.80 -1.47
C GLU A 16 10.01 1.41 -0.96
N ILE A 17 9.91 1.08 0.33
CA ILE A 17 8.63 0.83 0.98
C ILE A 17 8.05 2.19 1.38
N ILE A 18 6.88 2.52 0.85
CA ILE A 18 6.22 3.82 1.08
C ILE A 18 4.95 3.71 1.92
N GLY A 19 4.53 2.49 2.28
CA GLY A 19 3.34 2.31 3.10
C GLY A 19 3.11 0.87 3.53
N MET A 20 2.29 0.71 4.58
CA MET A 20 1.85 -0.58 5.09
C MET A 20 0.42 -0.48 5.60
N GLY A 21 -0.40 -1.49 5.32
CA GLY A 21 -1.77 -1.62 5.81
C GLY A 21 -2.06 -3.04 6.28
N ILE A 22 -2.94 -3.18 7.27
CA ILE A 22 -3.38 -4.49 7.78
C ILE A 22 -4.91 -4.53 7.66
N GLY A 23 -5.45 -5.60 7.07
CA GLY A 23 -6.90 -5.71 6.89
C GLY A 23 -7.34 -6.90 6.05
N GLU A 24 -8.57 -6.83 5.55
CA GLU A 24 -9.12 -7.79 4.59
C GLU A 24 -8.62 -7.46 3.18
N SER A 25 -7.66 -8.25 2.67
CA SER A 25 -7.00 -7.98 1.40
C SER A 25 -7.92 -8.05 0.17
N GLU A 26 -9.10 -8.64 0.29
CA GLU A 26 -10.07 -8.78 -0.81
C GLU A 26 -11.21 -7.76 -0.74
N ALA A 27 -11.25 -6.94 0.31
CA ALA A 27 -12.33 -5.97 0.51
C ALA A 27 -12.09 -4.68 -0.27
N LYS A 28 -13.03 -4.29 -1.13
CA LYS A 28 -12.99 -3.01 -1.87
C LYS A 28 -12.86 -1.79 -0.94
N ALA A 29 -13.58 -1.79 0.18
CA ALA A 29 -13.56 -0.69 1.14
C ALA A 29 -12.17 -0.49 1.76
N PHE A 30 -11.46 -1.59 2.03
CA PHE A 30 -10.07 -1.55 2.48
C PHE A 30 -9.18 -0.88 1.44
N TRP A 31 -9.20 -1.34 0.19
CA TRP A 31 -8.35 -0.77 -0.88
C TRP A 31 -8.63 0.71 -1.13
N LEU A 32 -9.90 1.13 -1.12
CA LEU A 32 -10.26 2.53 -1.30
C LEU A 32 -9.68 3.40 -0.19
N ALA A 33 -9.92 3.05 1.08
CA ALA A 33 -9.41 3.80 2.21
C ALA A 33 -7.88 3.77 2.27
N PHE A 34 -7.28 2.61 1.98
CA PHE A 34 -5.83 2.41 2.03
C PHE A 34 -5.10 3.27 1.00
N LEU A 35 -5.54 3.25 -0.26
CA LEU A 35 -4.91 4.03 -1.33
C LEU A 35 -5.11 5.53 -1.15
N LEU A 36 -6.25 5.98 -0.58
CA LEU A 36 -6.48 7.40 -0.28
C LEU A 36 -5.55 7.94 0.82
N ASN A 37 -5.09 7.08 1.72
CA ASN A 37 -4.15 7.45 2.78
C ASN A 37 -2.68 7.33 2.36
N LEU A 38 -2.40 6.85 1.14
CA LEU A 38 -1.05 6.77 0.60
C LEU A 38 -0.70 8.14 -0.01
N ALA A 39 0.04 8.95 0.76
CA ALA A 39 0.53 10.28 0.37
C ALA A 39 1.95 10.21 -0.21
#